data_AF-A0A1Y1XJ27-F1
#
_entry.id   AF-A0A1Y1XJ27-F1
#
_cell.length_a   1.000
_cell.length_b   1.000
_cell.length_c   1.000
_cell.angle_alpha   90.00
_cell.angle_beta   90.00
_cell.angle_gamma   90.00
#
_symmetry.space_group_name_H-M   'P 1'
#
loop_
_entity.id
_entity.type
_entity.pdbx_description
1 polymer ?
#
loop_
_entity_poly.entity_id
_entity_poly.type
_entity_poly.pdbx_seq_one_letter_code
_entity_poly.pdbx_strand_id
1 'polypeptide(L)'
;MALVQNSIKYKNVSPAMKSRMGQALPPIVSWVAIEDTPEAPGFVRASENEAIPKAYILEHLRQMGSILFNNSFSTNVRLQIYDKQGNKDAFWVHDFYFSQESPLLFRLLNTSRPRRPSSPFAELHGWLERGKIEKDEESDKLYVQLEVPCSITFGAILEWLYVHDDDKWLSSMNEESFDGILANVAYLRLNQDAYYVLARYYENL
;
A
#
# COMPACT_ATOMS: atom_id res chain seq x y z
N MET A 1 -20.49 5.01 35.50
CA MET A 1 -20.09 4.95 34.08
C MET A 1 -19.04 3.85 33.96
N ALA A 2 -19.43 2.68 33.46
CA ALA A 2 -18.53 1.54 33.29
C ALA A 2 -18.02 1.52 31.85
N LEU A 3 -16.70 1.59 31.66
CA LEU A 3 -16.02 1.37 30.40
C LEU A 3 -16.04 -0.13 30.10
N VAL A 4 -16.76 -0.55 29.05
CA VAL A 4 -16.72 -1.91 28.52
C VAL A 4 -15.43 -2.05 27.71
N GLN A 5 -14.41 -2.68 28.30
CA GLN A 5 -13.24 -3.16 27.56
C GLN A 5 -13.63 -4.41 26.77
N ASN A 6 -13.85 -4.27 25.47
CA ASN A 6 -13.95 -5.43 24.58
C ASN A 6 -12.54 -5.95 24.27
N SER A 7 -12.08 -6.91 25.08
CA SER A 7 -10.85 -7.66 24.81
C SER A 7 -11.09 -8.72 23.74
N ILE A 8 -10.49 -8.55 22.56
CA ILE A 8 -10.41 -9.60 21.54
C ILE A 8 -9.58 -10.75 22.12
N LYS A 9 -10.22 -11.89 22.37
CA LYS A 9 -9.53 -13.08 22.88
C LYS A 9 -8.82 -13.81 21.74
N TYR A 10 -7.50 -13.80 21.76
CA TYR A 10 -6.68 -14.69 20.92
C TYR A 10 -6.90 -16.14 21.36
N LYS A 11 -7.32 -17.02 20.45
CA LYS A 11 -7.32 -18.46 20.72
C LYS A 11 -5.88 -18.95 20.67
N ASN A 12 -5.38 -19.49 21.78
CA ASN A 12 -4.14 -20.25 21.81
C ASN A 12 -4.24 -21.42 20.83
N VAL A 13 -3.35 -21.46 19.85
CA VAL A 13 -3.26 -22.53 18.85
C VAL A 13 -2.76 -23.80 19.55
N SER A 14 -3.45 -24.93 19.31
CA SER A 14 -3.10 -26.24 19.87
C SER A 14 -1.64 -26.64 19.54
N PRO A 15 -0.90 -27.30 20.45
CA PRO A 15 0.55 -27.55 20.30
C PRO A 15 0.96 -28.53 19.17
N ALA A 16 0.03 -29.01 18.35
CA ALA A 16 0.24 -30.17 17.46
C ALA A 16 0.60 -29.82 16.00
N MET A 17 0.72 -28.55 15.63
CA MET A 17 1.13 -28.15 14.26
C MET A 17 2.45 -27.37 14.27
N LYS A 18 3.50 -28.02 14.78
CA LYS A 18 4.88 -27.63 14.46
C LYS A 18 5.33 -28.48 13.26
N SER A 19 5.58 -27.84 12.11
CA SER A 19 6.69 -28.15 11.16
C SER A 19 6.33 -27.83 9.70
N ARG A 20 6.98 -26.82 9.13
CA ARG A 20 8.05 -26.92 8.11
C ARG A 20 8.31 -25.51 7.56
N MET A 21 9.56 -25.07 7.61
CA MET A 21 10.02 -23.67 7.50
C MET A 21 9.75 -22.87 8.79
N GLY A 22 10.77 -22.20 9.31
CA GLY A 22 10.74 -21.45 10.56
C GLY A 22 9.89 -20.17 10.52
N GLN A 23 8.77 -20.17 9.78
CA GLN A 23 7.80 -19.09 9.77
C GLN A 23 6.77 -19.33 10.86
N ALA A 24 6.52 -18.32 11.69
CA ALA A 24 5.43 -18.33 12.63
C ALA A 24 4.11 -18.51 11.87
N LEU A 25 3.18 -19.30 12.41
CA LEU A 25 1.85 -19.43 11.81
C LEU A 25 1.16 -18.06 11.82
N PRO A 26 0.33 -17.74 10.79
CA PRO A 26 -0.42 -16.50 10.78
C PRO A 26 -1.31 -16.41 12.02
N PRO A 27 -1.45 -15.21 12.62
CA PRO A 27 -2.38 -14.99 13.71
C PRO A 27 -3.81 -15.04 13.14
N ILE A 28 -4.40 -16.24 13.12
CA ILE A 28 -5.76 -16.47 12.65
C ILE A 28 -6.75 -16.00 13.71
N VAL A 29 -7.68 -15.12 13.31
CA VAL A 29 -8.76 -14.60 14.16
C VAL A 29 -10.11 -15.03 13.58
N SER A 30 -11.12 -15.21 14.43
CA SER A 30 -12.45 -15.58 13.97
C SER A 30 -13.13 -14.42 13.24
N TRP A 31 -13.50 -14.62 11.97
CA TRP A 31 -14.23 -13.62 11.18
C TRP A 31 -15.60 -13.29 11.76
N VAL A 32 -16.31 -14.29 12.32
CA VAL A 32 -17.60 -14.12 13.00
C VAL A 32 -17.48 -13.18 14.20
N ALA A 33 -16.35 -13.22 14.92
CA ALA A 33 -16.11 -12.30 16.03
C ALA A 33 -15.71 -10.88 15.57
N ILE A 34 -15.36 -10.71 14.30
CA ILE A 34 -14.94 -9.45 13.68
C ILE A 34 -16.12 -8.73 13.01
N GLU A 35 -17.05 -9.45 12.36
CA GLU A 35 -18.23 -8.87 11.71
C GLU A 35 -19.13 -8.08 12.67
N ASP A 36 -19.20 -8.49 13.94
CA ASP A 36 -19.94 -7.78 14.99
C ASP A 36 -19.23 -6.52 15.51
N THR A 37 -18.00 -6.24 15.04
CA THR A 37 -17.23 -5.03 15.37
C THR A 37 -17.20 -4.07 14.17
N PRO A 38 -17.94 -2.95 14.22
CA PRO A 38 -18.01 -1.99 13.10
C PRO A 38 -16.70 -1.25 12.79
N GLU A 39 -15.63 -1.49 13.56
CA GLU A 39 -14.33 -0.81 13.46
C GLU A 39 -13.14 -1.75 13.18
N ALA A 40 -13.32 -2.84 12.43
CA ALA A 40 -12.21 -3.75 12.11
C ALA A 40 -11.63 -3.59 10.68
N PRO A 41 -11.15 -2.40 10.25
CA PRO A 41 -10.59 -2.21 8.91
C PRO A 41 -9.23 -2.90 8.71
N GLY A 42 -8.71 -3.58 9.73
CA GLY A 42 -7.39 -4.20 9.77
C GLY A 42 -7.32 -5.67 9.39
N PHE A 43 -8.40 -6.32 8.95
CA PHE A 43 -8.38 -7.77 8.65
C PHE A 43 -8.76 -8.07 7.19
N VAL A 44 -8.23 -9.18 6.67
CA VAL A 44 -8.61 -9.81 5.41
C VAL A 44 -9.26 -11.14 5.73
N ARG A 45 -10.45 -11.39 5.17
CA ARG A 45 -11.13 -12.67 5.28
C ARG A 45 -10.34 -13.73 4.51
N ALA A 46 -9.85 -14.75 5.22
CA ALA A 46 -9.11 -15.87 4.63
C ALA A 46 -10.03 -17.06 4.31
N SER A 47 -11.06 -17.27 5.15
CA SER A 47 -12.10 -18.28 4.95
C SER A 47 -13.43 -17.79 5.52
N GLU A 48 -14.46 -18.64 5.50
CA GLU A 48 -15.77 -18.27 6.04
C GLU A 48 -15.71 -17.83 7.51
N ASN A 49 -14.82 -18.45 8.28
CA ASN A 49 -14.71 -18.27 9.73
C ASN A 49 -13.38 -17.64 10.17
N GLU A 50 -12.46 -17.37 9.25
CA GLU A 50 -11.09 -16.96 9.57
C GLU A 50 -10.69 -15.65 8.90
N ALA A 51 -9.91 -14.89 9.63
CA ALA A 51 -9.40 -13.59 9.24
C ALA A 51 -7.91 -13.49 9.58
N ILE A 52 -7.17 -12.80 8.74
CA ILE A 52 -5.74 -12.53 8.93
C ILE A 52 -5.55 -11.01 9.01
N PRO A 53 -4.78 -10.48 9.96
CA PRO A 53 -4.44 -9.06 10.01
C PRO A 53 -3.74 -8.61 8.73
N LYS A 54 -4.17 -7.49 8.15
CA LYS A 54 -3.53 -6.83 7.00
C LYS A 54 -2.07 -6.49 7.29
N ALA A 55 -1.78 -6.04 8.51
CA ALA A 55 -0.41 -5.73 8.94
C ALA A 55 0.51 -6.96 8.85
N TYR A 56 0.02 -8.14 9.25
CA TYR A 56 0.78 -9.39 9.13
C TYR A 56 1.06 -9.74 7.66
N ILE A 57 0.05 -9.60 6.80
CA ILE A 57 0.21 -9.83 5.36
C ILE A 57 1.22 -8.85 4.76
N LEU A 58 1.09 -7.55 5.09
CA LEU A 58 1.98 -6.51 4.57
C LEU A 58 3.42 -6.73 5.03
N GLU A 59 3.65 -7.09 6.29
CA GLU A 59 4.98 -7.41 6.81
C GLU A 59 5.63 -8.57 6.04
N HIS A 60 4.88 -9.63 5.74
CA HIS A 60 5.38 -10.74 4.95
C HIS A 60 5.60 -10.36 3.48
N LEU A 61 4.76 -9.48 2.91
CA LEU A 61 4.98 -8.94 1.57
C LEU A 61 6.25 -8.11 1.52
N ARG A 62 6.54 -7.29 2.53
CA ARG A 62 7.76 -6.48 2.61
C ARG A 62 9.04 -7.32 2.56
N GLN A 63 9.02 -8.53 3.11
CA GLN A 63 10.14 -9.48 2.98
C GLN A 63 10.41 -9.90 1.53
N MET A 64 9.40 -9.88 0.67
CA MET A 64 9.49 -10.13 -0.77
C MET A 64 9.59 -8.84 -1.59
N GLY A 65 9.58 -7.66 -0.94
CA GLY A 65 9.49 -6.36 -1.58
C GLY A 65 10.59 -6.14 -2.61
N SER A 66 11.83 -6.52 -2.30
CA SER A 66 12.98 -6.38 -3.22
C SER A 66 12.88 -7.25 -4.48
N ILE A 67 12.17 -8.36 -4.41
CA ILE A 67 11.96 -9.29 -5.55
C ILE A 67 10.78 -8.82 -6.42
N LEU A 68 9.77 -8.25 -5.78
CA LEU A 68 8.52 -7.85 -6.42
C LEU A 68 8.56 -6.41 -6.94
N PHE A 69 9.44 -5.56 -6.41
CA PHE A 69 9.55 -4.17 -6.83
C PHE A 69 9.87 -4.08 -8.32
N ASN A 70 9.04 -3.33 -9.05
CA ASN A 70 9.14 -3.08 -10.49
C ASN A 70 9.26 -4.36 -11.36
N ASN A 71 8.70 -5.49 -10.89
CA ASN A 71 8.76 -6.76 -11.61
C ASN A 71 7.54 -6.96 -12.52
N SER A 72 7.77 -6.97 -13.83
CA SER A 72 6.71 -7.11 -14.85
C SER A 72 6.10 -8.52 -14.95
N PHE A 73 6.74 -9.53 -14.36
CA PHE A 73 6.25 -10.91 -14.40
C PHE A 73 5.25 -11.20 -13.27
N SER A 74 5.26 -10.42 -12.20
CA SER A 74 4.42 -10.65 -11.01
C SER A 74 3.19 -9.74 -10.93
N THR A 75 3.06 -8.76 -11.83
CA THR A 75 1.90 -7.86 -11.91
C THR A 75 1.52 -7.58 -13.35
N ASN A 76 0.24 -7.30 -13.56
CA ASN A 76 -0.29 -6.79 -14.82
C ASN A 76 -0.48 -5.28 -14.84
N VAL A 77 -0.09 -4.56 -13.76
CA VAL A 77 -0.32 -3.11 -13.66
C VAL A 77 0.97 -2.33 -13.84
N ARG A 78 0.95 -1.40 -14.80
CA ARG A 78 2.04 -0.47 -15.09
C ARG A 78 1.60 0.95 -14.78
N LEU A 79 2.20 1.54 -13.75
CA LEU A 79 2.01 2.94 -13.36
C LEU A 79 2.98 3.81 -14.17
N GLN A 80 2.45 4.66 -15.03
CA GLN A 80 3.18 5.68 -15.77
C GLN A 80 3.02 7.01 -15.04
N ILE A 81 4.13 7.62 -14.64
CA ILE A 81 4.12 8.92 -13.98
C ILE A 81 4.68 9.99 -14.90
N TYR A 82 4.20 11.21 -14.73
CA TYR A 82 4.77 12.39 -15.35
C TYR A 82 4.67 13.59 -14.42
N ASP A 83 5.63 14.52 -14.51
CA ASP A 83 5.58 15.79 -13.79
C ASP A 83 5.33 16.97 -14.73
N LYS A 84 5.19 18.16 -14.14
CA LYS A 84 4.97 19.40 -14.89
C LYS A 84 6.21 19.88 -15.64
N GLN A 85 7.39 19.42 -15.25
CA GLN A 85 8.63 19.67 -15.99
C GLN A 85 8.74 18.78 -17.25
N GLY A 86 7.83 17.83 -17.43
CA GLY A 86 7.79 16.93 -18.59
C GLY A 86 8.64 15.68 -18.40
N ASN A 87 9.20 15.45 -17.21
CA ASN A 87 9.85 14.21 -16.88
C ASN A 87 8.81 13.09 -16.79
N LYS A 88 9.22 11.88 -17.17
CA LYS A 88 8.34 10.71 -17.20
C LYS A 88 9.08 9.51 -16.67
N ASP A 89 8.36 8.64 -15.99
CA ASP A 89 8.86 7.34 -15.55
C ASP A 89 7.74 6.31 -15.54
N ALA A 90 8.08 5.02 -15.45
CA ALA A 90 7.09 3.95 -15.41
C ALA A 90 7.53 2.77 -14.55
N PHE A 91 6.61 2.29 -13.72
CA PHE A 91 6.85 1.24 -12.74
C PHE A 91 5.80 0.14 -12.83
N TRP A 92 6.23 -1.11 -12.71
CA TRP A 92 5.34 -2.24 -12.47
C TRP A 92 4.96 -2.28 -10.99
N VAL A 93 3.67 -2.19 -10.69
CA VAL A 93 3.18 -2.02 -9.32
C VAL A 93 2.16 -3.06 -8.91
N HIS A 94 2.11 -3.37 -7.61
CA HIS A 94 1.18 -4.29 -6.98
C HIS A 94 0.30 -3.49 -6.02
N ASP A 95 -1.01 -3.54 -6.23
CA ASP A 95 -2.01 -2.78 -5.47
C ASP A 95 -1.96 -3.04 -3.95
N PHE A 96 -1.64 -4.28 -3.55
CA PHE A 96 -1.66 -4.69 -2.14
C PHE A 96 -0.74 -3.86 -1.23
N TYR A 97 0.42 -3.41 -1.71
CA TYR A 97 1.36 -2.59 -0.91
C TYR A 97 0.80 -1.21 -0.57
N PHE A 98 -0.09 -0.67 -1.40
CA PHE A 98 -0.64 0.67 -1.18
C PHE A 98 -1.86 0.66 -0.25
N SER A 99 -2.42 -0.50 0.05
CA SER A 99 -3.69 -0.61 0.79
C SER A 99 -3.67 0.04 2.17
N GLN A 100 -2.51 0.04 2.83
CA GLN A 100 -2.32 0.66 4.14
C GLN A 100 -1.49 1.96 4.04
N GLU A 101 -0.57 2.02 3.08
CA GLU A 101 0.42 3.08 2.99
C GLU A 101 -0.04 4.28 2.16
N SER A 102 -0.80 4.06 1.09
CA SER A 102 -1.32 5.14 0.23
C SER A 102 -2.76 4.83 -0.21
N PRO A 103 -3.76 5.31 0.56
CA PRO A 103 -5.16 5.16 0.19
C PRO A 103 -5.48 5.75 -1.19
N LEU A 104 -4.73 6.76 -1.62
CA LEU A 104 -4.88 7.37 -2.94
C LEU A 104 -4.47 6.40 -4.05
N LEU A 105 -3.24 5.87 -4.01
CA LEU A 105 -2.77 4.90 -5.00
C LEU A 105 -3.62 3.64 -4.99
N PHE A 106 -3.96 3.14 -3.80
CA PHE A 106 -4.79 1.95 -3.69
C PHE A 106 -6.14 2.12 -4.40
N ARG A 107 -6.81 3.26 -4.20
CA ARG A 107 -8.07 3.56 -4.90
C ARG A 107 -7.84 3.69 -6.40
N LEU A 108 -6.85 4.45 -6.82
CA LEU A 108 -6.56 4.71 -8.23
C LEU A 108 -6.32 3.40 -9.01
N LEU A 109 -5.58 2.45 -8.44
CA LEU A 109 -5.34 1.15 -9.07
C LEU A 109 -6.57 0.22 -9.03
N ASN A 110 -7.43 0.33 -8.01
CA ASN A 110 -8.63 -0.51 -7.87
C ASN A 110 -9.85 0.03 -8.61
N THR A 111 -10.02 1.35 -8.74
CA THR A 111 -11.07 1.98 -9.57
C THR A 111 -10.88 1.65 -11.05
N SER A 112 -9.63 1.38 -11.45
CA SER A 112 -9.26 0.94 -12.79
C SER A 112 -9.69 -0.50 -13.12
N ARG A 113 -10.13 -1.26 -12.12
CA ARG A 113 -10.72 -2.59 -12.29
C ARG A 113 -12.25 -2.45 -12.35
N PRO A 114 -12.95 -3.08 -13.32
CA PRO A 114 -14.39 -2.94 -13.46
C PRO A 114 -15.08 -3.50 -12.21
N ARG A 115 -15.56 -2.62 -11.33
CA ARG A 115 -16.51 -2.96 -10.26
C ARG A 115 -17.83 -2.25 -10.54
N ARG A 116 -18.93 -3.01 -10.43
CA ARG A 116 -20.30 -2.45 -10.42
C ARG A 116 -20.38 -1.35 -9.35
N PRO A 117 -20.84 -0.13 -9.67
CA PRO A 117 -20.86 0.97 -8.72
C PRO A 117 -21.94 0.73 -7.67
N SER A 118 -21.59 0.81 -6.39
CA SER A 118 -22.56 0.69 -5.29
C SER A 118 -22.36 1.70 -4.16
N SER A 119 -21.58 2.77 -4.36
CA SER A 119 -21.26 3.69 -3.26
C SER A 119 -21.58 5.16 -3.55
N PRO A 120 -22.25 5.88 -2.61
CA PRO A 120 -22.53 7.31 -2.69
C PRO A 120 -21.30 8.23 -2.67
N PHE A 121 -20.09 7.70 -2.48
CA PHE A 121 -18.85 8.47 -2.51
C PHE A 121 -18.38 8.84 -3.94
N ALA A 122 -19.24 8.66 -4.94
CA ALA A 122 -19.00 8.99 -6.34
C ALA A 122 -18.62 10.48 -6.57
N GLU A 123 -18.95 11.39 -5.64
CA GLU A 123 -18.65 12.81 -5.75
C GLU A 123 -17.17 13.18 -5.53
N LEU A 124 -16.35 12.29 -4.94
CA LEU A 124 -14.89 12.50 -4.86
C LEU A 124 -14.15 12.12 -6.16
N HIS A 125 -14.87 11.75 -7.23
CA HIS A 125 -14.29 11.34 -8.51
C HIS A 125 -13.83 12.51 -9.39
N GLY A 126 -14.31 13.74 -9.15
CA GLY A 126 -13.94 14.91 -9.97
C GLY A 126 -12.45 15.30 -9.88
N TRP A 127 -11.70 14.79 -8.88
CA TRP A 127 -10.27 15.07 -8.72
C TRP A 127 -9.35 13.96 -9.28
N LEU A 128 -9.91 12.76 -9.51
CA LEU A 128 -9.19 11.57 -10.01
C LEU A 128 -9.20 11.46 -11.54
N GLU A 129 -9.89 12.36 -12.25
CA GLU A 129 -9.89 12.42 -13.74
C GLU A 129 -8.52 12.79 -14.37
N ARG A 130 -7.47 13.01 -13.58
CA ARG A 130 -6.11 13.23 -14.11
C ARG A 130 -5.39 11.95 -14.53
N GLY A 131 -5.90 10.78 -14.15
CA GLY A 131 -5.31 9.50 -14.56
C GLY A 131 -6.00 8.93 -15.79
N LYS A 132 -5.28 8.83 -16.90
CA LYS A 132 -5.74 8.04 -18.05
C LYS A 132 -5.48 6.56 -17.78
N ILE A 133 -6.51 5.76 -17.97
CA ILE A 133 -6.42 4.30 -17.83
C ILE A 133 -6.52 3.73 -19.24
N GLU A 134 -5.47 3.06 -19.66
CA GLU A 134 -5.41 2.35 -20.94
C GLU A 134 -5.30 0.85 -20.63
N LYS A 135 -6.14 0.05 -21.26
CA LYS A 135 -6.03 -1.41 -21.21
C LYS A 135 -5.52 -1.91 -22.54
N ASP A 136 -4.53 -2.77 -22.48
CA ASP A 136 -4.08 -3.51 -23.64
C ASP A 136 -4.87 -4.82 -23.72
N GLU A 137 -5.78 -4.89 -24.70
CA GLU A 137 -6.66 -6.05 -24.93
C GLU A 137 -5.87 -7.32 -25.29
N GLU A 138 -4.64 -7.18 -25.79
CA GLU A 138 -3.80 -8.30 -26.22
C GLU A 138 -2.97 -8.89 -25.08
N SER A 139 -2.57 -8.07 -24.09
CA SER A 139 -1.65 -8.47 -23.03
C SER A 139 -2.24 -8.54 -21.61
N ASP A 140 -3.54 -8.24 -21.45
CA ASP A 140 -4.24 -8.12 -20.15
C ASP A 140 -3.53 -7.16 -19.17
N LYS A 141 -2.70 -6.26 -19.71
CA LYS A 141 -1.94 -5.27 -18.95
C LYS A 141 -2.75 -3.99 -18.80
N LEU A 142 -2.72 -3.47 -17.60
CA LEU A 142 -3.35 -2.23 -17.20
C LEU A 142 -2.30 -1.13 -17.12
N TYR A 143 -2.46 -0.09 -17.94
CA TYR A 143 -1.62 1.10 -17.93
C TYR A 143 -2.36 2.22 -17.23
N VAL A 144 -1.72 2.79 -16.22
CA VAL A 144 -2.31 3.81 -15.36
C VAL A 144 -1.42 5.02 -15.40
N GLN A 145 -1.90 6.14 -15.93
CA GLN A 145 -1.15 7.39 -15.96
C GLN A 145 -1.45 8.22 -14.72
N LEU A 146 -0.44 8.88 -14.17
CA LEU A 146 -0.55 9.74 -12.98
C LEU A 146 0.36 10.96 -13.11
N GLU A 147 -0.22 12.15 -13.04
CA GLU A 147 0.55 13.38 -12.82
C GLU A 147 1.01 13.42 -11.36
N VAL A 148 2.31 13.63 -11.13
CA VAL A 148 2.92 13.70 -9.80
C VAL A 148 3.69 15.02 -9.62
N PRO A 149 3.84 15.51 -8.37
CA PRO A 149 4.62 16.72 -8.10
C PRO A 149 6.07 16.66 -8.60
N CYS A 150 6.74 15.52 -8.43
CA CYS A 150 8.12 15.32 -8.87
C CYS A 150 8.31 13.87 -9.32
N SER A 151 8.63 13.62 -10.59
CA SER A 151 8.79 12.23 -11.05
C SER A 151 10.11 11.61 -10.60
N ILE A 152 11.16 12.43 -10.48
CA ILE A 152 12.55 12.01 -10.19
C ILE A 152 12.63 11.27 -8.85
N THR A 153 11.94 11.77 -7.83
CA THR A 153 11.99 11.22 -6.47
C THR A 153 10.94 10.14 -6.22
N PHE A 154 10.03 9.92 -7.16
CA PHE A 154 8.90 9.01 -7.00
C PHE A 154 9.34 7.54 -6.88
N GLY A 155 10.38 7.16 -7.62
CA GLY A 155 10.91 5.79 -7.61
C GLY A 155 11.40 5.35 -6.22
N ALA A 156 12.10 6.24 -5.50
CA ALA A 156 12.57 5.97 -4.14
C ALA A 156 11.41 5.78 -3.15
N ILE A 157 10.33 6.57 -3.30
CA ILE A 157 9.12 6.42 -2.49
C ILE A 157 8.44 5.07 -2.79
N LEU A 158 8.29 4.71 -4.07
CA LEU A 158 7.71 3.42 -4.43
C LEU A 158 8.53 2.25 -3.90
N GLU A 159 9.86 2.35 -3.95
CA GLU A 159 10.72 1.30 -3.39
C GLU A 159 10.52 1.19 -1.88
N TRP A 160 10.52 2.31 -1.16
CA TRP A 160 10.24 2.32 0.29
C TRP A 160 8.87 1.72 0.62
N LEU A 161 7.84 1.96 -0.19
CA LEU A 161 6.52 1.32 0.00
C LEU A 161 6.56 -0.22 -0.12
N TYR A 162 7.55 -0.77 -0.84
CA TYR A 162 7.73 -2.21 -0.99
C TYR A 162 8.57 -2.82 0.12
N VAL A 163 9.70 -2.21 0.46
CA VAL A 163 10.67 -2.82 1.40
C VAL A 163 10.60 -2.23 2.81
N HIS A 164 10.07 -1.01 2.93
CA HIS A 164 9.97 -0.23 4.16
C HIS A 164 11.30 -0.09 4.91
N ASP A 165 12.36 0.10 4.13
CA ASP A 165 13.73 0.33 4.60
C ASP A 165 13.94 1.84 4.80
N ASP A 166 13.65 2.29 6.02
CA ASP A 166 13.72 3.70 6.40
C ASP A 166 15.14 4.26 6.25
N ASP A 167 16.17 3.48 6.59
CA ASP A 167 17.56 3.95 6.55
C ASP A 167 18.04 4.08 5.10
N LYS A 168 17.67 3.13 4.22
CA LYS A 168 17.93 3.26 2.79
C LYS A 168 17.21 4.47 2.22
N TRP A 169 15.92 4.66 2.51
CA TRP A 169 15.17 5.79 1.98
C TRP A 169 15.74 7.13 2.48
N LEU A 170 16.08 7.21 3.77
CA LEU A 170 16.75 8.37 4.37
C LEU A 170 18.07 8.69 3.67
N SER A 171 18.90 7.68 3.38
CA SER A 171 20.19 7.85 2.69
C SER A 171 20.06 8.32 1.24
N SER A 172 18.87 8.16 0.63
CA SER A 172 18.59 8.64 -0.72
C SER A 172 18.23 10.13 -0.79
N MET A 173 17.94 10.75 0.36
CA MET A 173 17.53 12.14 0.45
C MET A 173 18.73 13.07 0.47
N ASN A 174 18.58 14.23 -0.17
CA ASN A 174 19.50 15.36 -0.08
C ASN A 174 18.68 16.67 -0.14
N GLU A 175 19.32 17.81 0.08
CA GLU A 175 18.65 19.12 0.10
C GLU A 175 17.86 19.40 -1.20
N GLU A 176 18.39 19.00 -2.35
CA GLU A 176 17.75 19.22 -3.65
C GLU A 176 16.55 18.29 -3.89
N SER A 177 16.57 17.07 -3.34
CA SER A 177 15.53 16.07 -3.54
C SER A 177 14.42 16.13 -2.48
N PHE A 178 14.71 16.68 -1.29
CA PHE A 178 13.80 16.67 -0.15
C PHE A 178 12.44 17.32 -0.45
N ASP A 179 12.43 18.50 -1.09
CA ASP A 179 11.18 19.20 -1.42
C ASP A 179 10.30 18.37 -2.38
N GLY A 180 10.92 17.71 -3.36
CA GLY A 180 10.23 16.80 -4.27
C GLY A 180 9.66 15.58 -3.56
N ILE A 181 10.42 15.01 -2.62
CA ILE A 181 9.98 13.87 -1.80
C ILE A 181 8.79 14.29 -0.92
N LEU A 182 8.91 15.39 -0.17
CA LEU A 182 7.86 15.90 0.70
C LEU A 182 6.58 16.20 -0.07
N ALA A 183 6.69 16.85 -1.24
CA ALA A 183 5.54 17.13 -2.10
C ALA A 183 4.84 15.84 -2.57
N ASN A 184 5.61 14.82 -2.96
CA ASN A 184 5.06 13.51 -3.34
C ASN A 184 4.41 12.78 -2.16
N VAL A 185 5.02 12.79 -0.98
CA VAL A 185 4.50 12.17 0.25
C VAL A 185 3.15 12.78 0.63
N ALA A 186 3.06 14.12 0.60
CA ALA A 186 1.83 14.85 0.84
C ALA A 186 0.77 14.55 -0.24
N TYR A 187 1.17 14.57 -1.51
CA TYR A 187 0.28 14.29 -2.65
C TYR A 187 -0.33 12.89 -2.58
N LEU A 188 0.50 11.87 -2.35
CA LEU A 188 0.09 10.47 -2.25
C LEU A 188 -0.66 10.14 -0.96
N ARG A 189 -0.71 11.09 -0.01
CA ARG A 189 -1.29 10.93 1.32
C ARG A 189 -0.73 9.69 2.02
N LEU A 190 0.60 9.61 2.05
CA LEU A 190 1.24 8.51 2.77
C LEU A 190 0.90 8.58 4.25
N ASN A 191 0.99 7.45 4.93
CA ASN A 191 0.73 7.35 6.36
C ASN A 191 1.80 8.10 7.19
N GLN A 192 1.62 8.07 8.52
CA GLN A 192 2.50 8.76 9.47
C GLN A 192 3.96 8.27 9.40
N ASP A 193 4.19 7.00 9.09
CA ASP A 193 5.52 6.40 9.05
C ASP A 193 6.42 7.12 8.04
N ALA A 194 5.87 7.47 6.88
CA ALA A 194 6.58 8.26 5.89
C ALA A 194 7.03 9.63 6.44
N TYR A 195 6.14 10.31 7.18
CA TYR A 195 6.47 11.61 7.78
C TYR A 195 7.50 11.50 8.91
N TYR A 196 7.54 10.38 9.64
CA TYR A 196 8.58 10.16 10.65
C TYR A 196 9.97 10.05 10.01
N VAL A 197 10.11 9.38 8.86
CA VAL A 197 11.39 9.34 8.14
C VAL A 197 11.80 10.74 7.66
N LEU A 198 10.85 11.53 7.13
CA LEU A 198 11.13 12.92 6.72
C LEU A 198 11.53 13.81 7.91
N ALA A 199 10.88 13.65 9.06
CA ALA A 199 11.24 14.38 10.28
C ALA A 199 12.65 14.01 10.74
N ARG A 200 13.01 12.72 10.72
CA ARG A 200 14.38 12.27 11.01
C ARG A 200 15.41 12.89 10.07
N TYR A 201 15.11 13.04 8.78
CA TYR A 201 16.01 13.75 7.86
C TYR A 201 16.20 15.20 8.30
N TYR A 202 15.10 15.91 8.55
CA TYR A 202 15.11 17.33 8.91
C TYR A 202 15.84 17.61 10.23
N GLU A 203 15.72 16.72 11.21
CA GLU A 203 16.41 16.84 12.51
C GLU A 203 17.93 16.61 12.42
N ASN A 204 18.41 15.97 11.35
CA ASN A 204 19.83 15.65 11.14
C ASN A 204 20.52 16.58 10.12
N LEU A 205 19.83 17.62 9.63
CA LEU A 205 20.40 18.73 8.86
C LEU A 205 21.17 19.71 9.77
#